data_AF-A0A2K2G6R5-F1
#
_entry.id   AF-A0A2K2G6R5-F1
#
_cell.length_a   1.000
_cell.length_b   1.000
_cell.length_c   1.000
_cell.angle_alpha   90.00
_cell.angle_beta   90.00
_cell.angle_gamma   90.00
#
_symmetry.space_group_name_H-M   'P 1'
#
loop_
_entity.id
_entity.type
_entity.pdbx_description
1 polymer ?
#
loop_
_entity_poly.entity_id
_entity_poly.type
_entity_poly.pdbx_seq_one_letter_code
_entity_poly.pdbx_strand_id
1 'polypeptide(L)' 'MPVAETSGKAARPSEDSVRARMAEAGITAPEECVSGVLSNLIVLQDHVATLRAFALDPRSASAMRFEA' A
#
# COMPACT_ATOMS: atom_id res chain seq x y z
N MET A 1 22.97 12.65 -6.82
CA MET A 1 22.50 11.41 -7.48
C MET A 1 20.99 11.55 -7.66
N PRO A 2 20.43 11.22 -8.84
CA PRO A 2 19.01 11.44 -9.10
C PRO A 2 18.19 10.43 -8.29
N VAL A 3 17.18 10.90 -7.57
CA VAL A 3 16.16 10.04 -6.96
C VAL A 3 15.31 9.53 -8.11
N ALA A 4 15.39 8.24 -8.39
CA ALA A 4 14.54 7.62 -9.40
C ALA A 4 13.08 7.75 -8.94
N GLU A 5 12.30 8.59 -9.61
CA GLU A 5 10.85 8.61 -9.50
C GLU A 5 10.31 7.29 -10.06
N THR A 6 10.19 6.28 -9.22
CA THR A 6 9.40 5.09 -9.51
C THR A 6 7.93 5.48 -9.45
N SER A 7 7.44 6.09 -10.53
CA SER A 7 6.02 6.31 -10.80
C SER A 7 5.32 4.98 -11.18
N GLY A 8 5.57 3.95 -10.39
CA GLY A 8 4.93 2.65 -10.50
C GLY A 8 3.61 2.71 -9.74
N LYS A 9 2.49 2.53 -10.44
CA LYS A 9 1.25 2.15 -9.76
C LYS A 9 1.58 0.94 -8.88
N ALA A 10 1.41 1.06 -7.57
CA ALA A 10 1.62 -0.07 -6.66
C ALA A 10 0.82 -1.25 -7.20
N ALA A 11 1.43 -2.43 -7.29
CA ALA A 11 0.75 -3.62 -7.78
C ALA A 11 -0.49 -3.89 -6.88
N ARG A 12 -1.60 -4.33 -7.49
CA ARG A 12 -2.78 -4.70 -6.71
C ARG A 12 -2.42 -5.91 -5.84
N PRO A 13 -2.73 -5.90 -4.53
CA PRO A 13 -2.40 -7.02 -3.67
C PRO A 13 -3.11 -8.29 -4.12
N SER A 14 -2.44 -9.42 -3.93
CA SER A 14 -2.98 -10.78 -4.03
C SER A 14 -2.94 -11.46 -2.66
N GLU A 15 -3.67 -12.56 -2.47
CA GLU A 15 -3.62 -13.33 -1.23
C GLU A 15 -2.19 -13.78 -0.89
N ASP A 16 -1.43 -14.25 -1.88
CA ASP A 16 -0.03 -14.67 -1.69
C ASP A 16 0.85 -13.51 -1.19
N SER A 17 0.66 -12.31 -1.77
CA SER A 17 1.38 -11.12 -1.31
C SER A 17 0.97 -10.73 0.11
N VAL A 18 -0.31 -10.89 0.48
CA VAL A 18 -0.79 -10.61 1.83
C VAL A 18 -0.17 -11.58 2.83
N ARG A 19 -0.14 -12.88 2.53
CA ARG A 19 0.53 -13.90 3.36
C ARG A 19 1.98 -13.58 3.59
N ALA A 20 2.71 -13.31 2.51
CA ALA A 20 4.14 -13.01 2.57
C ALA A 20 4.40 -11.81 3.47
N ARG A 21 3.63 -10.73 3.31
CA ARG A 21 3.78 -9.50 4.11
C ARG A 21 3.37 -9.68 5.57
N MET A 22 2.34 -10.49 5.85
CA MET A 22 1.97 -10.83 7.23
C MET A 22 3.07 -11.65 7.91
N ALA A 23 3.65 -12.62 7.20
CA ALA A 23 4.77 -13.42 7.70
C ALA A 23 6.03 -12.56 7.95
N GLU A 24 6.38 -11.68 7.01
CA GLU A 24 7.49 -10.72 7.16
C GLU A 24 7.31 -9.79 8.38
N ALA A 25 6.07 -9.39 8.65
CA ALA A 25 5.71 -8.56 9.80
C ALA A 25 5.59 -9.36 11.12
N GLY A 26 5.78 -10.68 11.10
CA GLY A 26 5.57 -11.55 12.26
C GLY A 26 4.11 -11.63 12.72
N ILE A 27 3.16 -11.26 11.85
CA ILE A 27 1.72 -11.31 12.15
C ILE A 27 1.22 -12.73 11.90
N THR A 28 0.77 -13.38 12.97
CA THR A 28 0.09 -14.68 12.89
C THR A 28 -1.42 -14.45 12.90
N ALA A 29 -2.12 -14.91 11.86
CA ALA A 29 -3.57 -14.86 11.79
C ALA A 29 -4.12 -16.17 11.21
N PRO A 30 -5.38 -16.53 11.52
CA PRO A 30 -6.06 -17.63 10.86
C PRO A 30 -6.13 -17.43 9.34
N GLU A 31 -6.06 -18.53 8.61
CA GLU A 31 -6.04 -18.58 7.15
C GLU A 31 -7.27 -17.92 6.53
N GLU A 32 -8.44 -18.12 7.15
CA GLU A 32 -9.71 -17.54 6.76
C GLU A 32 -9.73 -16.00 6.78
N CYS A 33 -8.84 -15.37 7.56
CA CYS A 33 -8.74 -13.91 7.65
C CYS A 33 -8.08 -13.27 6.43
N VAL A 34 -7.30 -14.03 5.65
CA VAL A 34 -6.50 -13.49 4.53
C VAL A 34 -7.39 -12.84 3.47
N SER A 35 -8.53 -13.44 3.16
CA SER A 35 -9.51 -12.91 2.20
C SER A 35 -10.09 -11.55 2.65
N GLY A 36 -10.37 -11.40 3.94
CA GLY A 36 -10.86 -10.16 4.54
C GLY A 36 -9.79 -9.07 4.55
N VAL A 37 -8.55 -9.43 4.90
CA VAL A 37 -7.41 -8.51 4.86
C VAL A 37 -7.17 -8.02 3.43
N LEU A 38 -7.18 -8.92 2.45
CA LEU A 38 -7.04 -8.56 1.03
C LEU A 38 -8.13 -7.57 0.59
N SER A 39 -9.39 -7.86 0.93
CA SER A 39 -10.52 -6.99 0.58
C SER A 39 -10.36 -5.58 1.14
N ASN A 40 -9.92 -5.46 2.40
CA ASN A 40 -9.67 -4.17 3.04
C ASN A 40 -8.51 -3.42 2.37
N LEU A 41 -7.42 -4.12 2.04
CA LEU A 41 -6.25 -3.51 1.40
C LEU A 41 -6.55 -3.00 -0.01
N ILE A 42 -7.40 -3.71 -0.76
CA ILE A 42 -7.88 -3.24 -2.07
C ILE A 42 -8.61 -1.90 -1.94
N VAL A 43 -9.55 -1.80 -0.99
CA VAL A 43 -10.29 -0.55 -0.77
C VAL A 43 -9.35 0.59 -0.39
N LEU A 44 -8.38 0.33 0.49
CA LEU A 44 -7.38 1.33 0.90
C LEU A 44 -6.50 1.77 -0.29
N GLN A 45 -6.09 0.85 -1.15
CA GLN A 45 -5.34 1.18 -2.36
C GLN A 45 -6.13 2.09 -3.30
N ASP A 46 -7.42 1.81 -3.50
CA ASP A 46 -8.31 2.63 -4.33
C ASP A 46 -8.50 4.03 -3.71
N HIS A 47 -8.59 4.13 -2.37
CA HIS A 47 -8.63 5.42 -1.67
C HIS A 47 -7.33 6.21 -1.85
N VAL A 48 -6.17 5.58 -1.68
CA VAL A 48 -4.87 6.23 -1.89
C VAL A 48 -4.72 6.69 -3.35
N ALA A 49 -5.16 5.89 -4.31
CA ALA A 49 -5.14 6.28 -5.72
C ALA A 49 -6.01 7.52 -5.98
N THR A 50 -7.19 7.58 -5.36
CA THR A 50 -8.08 8.75 -5.41
C THR A 50 -7.42 9.99 -4.79
N LEU A 51 -6.80 9.85 -3.62
CA LEU A 51 -6.13 10.95 -2.93
C LEU A 51 -4.91 11.47 -3.68
N ARG A 52 -4.15 10.60 -4.35
CA ARG A 52 -2.98 10.98 -5.17
C ARG A 52 -3.34 11.83 -6.40
N ALA A 53 -4.60 11.79 -6.85
CA ALA A 53 -5.07 12.63 -7.94
C ALA A 53 -5.17 14.12 -7.53
N PHE A 54 -5.22 14.41 -6.23
CA PHE A 54 -5.18 15.78 -5.72
C PHE A 54 -3.73 16.24 -5.59
N ALA A 55 -3.43 17.45 -6.11
CA ALA A 55 -2.12 18.05 -5.95
C ALA A 55 -1.84 18.25 -4.45
N LEU A 56 -0.88 17.50 -3.91
CA LEU A 56 -0.39 17.72 -2.55
C LEU A 56 0.28 19.08 -2.52
N ASP A 57 -0.21 19.99 -1.65
CA ASP A 57 0.52 21.20 -1.31
C ASP A 57 1.93 20.77 -0.85
N PRO A 58 3.01 21.37 -1.38
CA PRO A 58 4.39 21.06 -0.97
C PRO A 58 4.60 21.14 0.56
N ARG A 59 3.81 21.93 1.28
CA ARG A 59 3.80 22.00 2.76
C ARG A 59 3.12 20.80 3.42
N SER A 60 2.20 20.14 2.74
CA SER A 60 1.51 18.92 3.18
C SER A 60 2.25 17.63 2.80
N ALA A 61 3.24 17.71 1.90
CA ALA A 61 4.02 16.57 1.42
C ALA A 61 4.89 15.89 2.50
N SER A 62 5.08 16.51 3.67
CA SER A 62 5.80 15.90 4.80
C SER A 62 5.05 14.74 5.45
N ALA A 63 3.72 14.63 5.26
CA ALA A 63 2.90 13.58 5.86
C ALA A 63 2.78 12.30 5.03
N MET A 64 3.22 12.29 3.76
CA MET A 64 3.06 11.18 2.81
C MET A 64 4.36 10.80 2.09
N ARG A 65 5.51 10.87 2.76
CA ARG A 65 6.72 10.22 2.24
C ARG A 65 6.58 8.71 2.46
N PHE A 66 5.99 8.03 1.47
CA PHE A 66 6.05 6.58 1.39
C PHE A 66 7.41 6.21 0.79
N GLU A 67 8.37 5.88 1.66
CA GLU A 67 9.63 5.27 1.22
C GLU A 67 9.34 3.85 0.70
N ALA A 68 9.90 3.53 -0.47
CA ALA A 68 9.70 2.28 -1.21
C ALA A 68 10.80 1.26 -0.88
#